data_AF-A0A2M7WIM0-F1
#
_entry.id   AF-A0A2M7WIM0-F1
#
_cell.length_a   1.000
_cell.length_b   1.000
_cell.length_c   1.000
_cell.angle_alpha   90.00
_cell.angle_beta   90.00
_cell.angle_gamma   90.00
#
_symmetry.space_group_name_H-M   'P 1'
#
loop_
_entity.id
_entity.type
_entity.pdbx_description
1 polymer ?
#
loop_
_entity_poly.entity_id
_entity_poly.type
_entity_poly.pdbx_seq_one_letter_code
_entity_poly.pdbx_strand_id
1 'polypeptide(L)'
;MWAFRVLKVLLMLVGWLVIPVQLVTTFVLGILVSVTFGLLLFPMSLIWIVCFLGPLLGLSWVWEKAPFLRIPIAVVGIPLAFVGNIYACLMPSMGELDSRVSKLLLSESWPFSLDCWRLIKTRLFPESPGAENFSRILTE
;
A
#
# COMPACT_ATOMS: atom_id res chain seq x y z
N MET A 1 1.95 -55.63 -3.31
CA MET A 1 0.93 -55.10 -4.23
C MET A 1 -0.44 -54.84 -3.58
N TRP A 2 -0.92 -55.68 -2.66
CA TRP A 2 -2.24 -55.49 -2.00
C TRP A 2 -2.35 -54.26 -1.08
N ALA A 3 -1.33 -54.01 -0.24
CA ALA A 3 -1.30 -52.83 0.64
C ALA A 3 -1.47 -51.50 -0.12
N PHE A 4 -0.90 -51.41 -1.33
CA PHE A 4 -1.03 -50.23 -2.19
C PHE A 4 -2.44 -50.02 -2.73
N ARG A 5 -3.19 -51.11 -2.99
CA ARG A 5 -4.60 -51.02 -3.42
C ARG A 5 -5.49 -50.53 -2.28
N VAL A 6 -5.28 -51.05 -1.06
CA VAL A 6 -6.03 -50.63 0.13
C VAL A 6 -5.78 -49.15 0.43
N LEU A 7 -4.52 -48.71 0.37
CA LEU A 7 -4.15 -47.30 0.57
C LEU A 7 -4.84 -46.37 -0.46
N LYS A 8 -4.91 -46.78 -1.73
CA LYS A 8 -5.59 -46.00 -2.79
C LYS A 8 -7.08 -45.83 -2.51
N VAL A 9 -7.77 -46.87 -2.07
CA VAL A 9 -9.21 -46.81 -1.75
C VAL A 9 -9.45 -45.89 -0.56
N LEU A 10 -8.62 -45.97 0.49
CA LEU A 10 -8.66 -45.06 1.63
C LEU A 10 -8.42 -43.60 1.22
N LEU A 11 -7.39 -43.33 0.41
CA LEU A 11 -7.10 -42.00 -0.11
C LEU A 11 -8.24 -41.45 -0.98
N MET A 12 -8.90 -42.30 -1.77
CA MET A 12 -10.02 -41.88 -2.61
C MET A 12 -11.23 -41.49 -1.76
N LEU A 13 -11.54 -42.25 -0.70
CA LEU A 13 -12.61 -41.93 0.23
C LEU A 13 -12.34 -40.66 1.04
N VAL A 14 -11.13 -40.54 1.58
CA VAL A 14 -10.71 -39.33 2.33
C VAL A 14 -10.67 -38.12 1.40
N GLY A 15 -10.10 -38.26 0.20
CA GLY A 15 -10.02 -37.19 -0.79
C GLY A 15 -11.40 -36.70 -1.24
N TRP A 16 -12.35 -37.61 -1.45
CA TRP A 16 -13.73 -37.26 -1.79
C TRP A 16 -14.40 -36.35 -0.75
N LEU A 17 -14.08 -36.53 0.53
CA LEU A 17 -14.59 -35.69 1.62
C LEU A 17 -13.76 -34.41 1.81
N VAL A 18 -12.43 -34.53 1.79
CA VAL A 18 -11.51 -33.43 2.13
C VAL A 18 -11.51 -32.35 1.05
N ILE A 19 -11.57 -32.69 -0.23
CA ILE A 19 -11.53 -31.71 -1.33
C ILE A 19 -12.70 -30.69 -1.27
N PRO A 20 -13.98 -31.10 -1.17
CA PRO A 20 -15.06 -30.14 -1.09
C PRO A 20 -15.03 -29.34 0.22
N VAL A 21 -14.66 -29.98 1.34
CA VAL A 21 -14.50 -29.28 2.62
C VAL A 21 -13.39 -28.24 2.55
N GLN A 22 -12.26 -28.56 1.90
CA GLN A 22 -11.16 -27.64 1.70
C GLN A 22 -11.59 -26.44 0.86
N LEU A 23 -12.35 -26.65 -0.22
CA LEU A 23 -12.83 -25.57 -1.09
C LEU A 23 -13.77 -24.63 -0.34
N VAL A 24 -14.72 -25.17 0.44
CA VAL A 24 -15.63 -24.35 1.25
C VAL A 24 -14.86 -23.60 2.34
N THR A 25 -13.97 -24.28 3.06
CA THR A 25 -13.22 -23.66 4.16
C THR A 25 -12.27 -22.59 3.66
N THR A 26 -11.48 -22.82 2.60
CA THR A 26 -10.58 -21.79 2.06
C THR A 26 -11.33 -20.58 1.51
N PHE A 27 -12.48 -20.80 0.86
CA PHE A 27 -13.30 -19.69 0.37
C PHE A 27 -13.88 -18.86 1.52
N VAL A 28 -14.52 -19.50 2.49
CA VAL A 28 -15.17 -18.82 3.62
C VAL A 28 -14.14 -18.15 4.52
N LEU A 29 -13.05 -18.85 4.88
CA LEU A 29 -11.96 -18.25 5.67
C LEU A 29 -11.26 -17.14 4.90
N GLY A 30 -11.04 -17.30 3.59
CA GLY A 30 -10.44 -16.26 2.76
C GLY A 30 -11.24 -14.96 2.77
N ILE A 31 -12.57 -15.05 2.63
CA ILE A 31 -13.46 -13.89 2.72
C ILE A 31 -13.43 -13.30 4.13
N LEU A 32 -13.56 -14.13 5.16
CA LEU A 32 -13.59 -13.66 6.56
C LEU A 32 -12.30 -12.92 6.93
N VAL A 33 -11.15 -13.45 6.54
CA VAL A 33 -9.83 -12.84 6.73
C VAL A 33 -9.72 -11.53 5.96
N SER A 34 -10.15 -11.51 4.70
CA SER A 34 -10.09 -10.30 3.87
C SER A 34 -10.98 -9.18 4.43
N VAL A 35 -12.18 -9.51 4.90
CA VAL A 35 -13.11 -8.54 5.50
C VAL A 35 -12.58 -8.01 6.83
N THR A 36 -12.07 -8.89 7.70
CA THR A 36 -11.55 -8.48 9.01
C THR A 36 -10.31 -7.59 8.89
N PHE A 37 -9.36 -7.93 8.01
CA PHE A 37 -8.20 -7.08 7.76
C PHE A 37 -8.54 -5.82 6.97
N GLY A 38 -9.44 -5.90 5.99
CA GLY A 38 -9.93 -4.73 5.25
C GLY A 38 -10.59 -3.70 6.18
N LEU A 39 -11.41 -4.16 7.12
CA LEU A 39 -12.04 -3.31 8.12
C LEU A 39 -11.02 -2.67 9.06
N LEU A 40 -9.94 -3.38 9.42
CA LEU A 40 -8.87 -2.85 10.27
C LEU A 40 -7.98 -1.85 9.55
N LEU A 41 -7.82 -1.97 8.23
CA LEU A 41 -7.08 -1.00 7.41
C LEU A 41 -7.82 0.34 7.26
N PHE A 42 -9.16 0.33 7.30
CA PHE A 42 -9.98 1.53 7.18
C PHE A 42 -9.61 2.62 8.22
N PRO A 43 -9.61 2.37 9.54
CA PRO A 43 -9.24 3.39 10.52
C PRO A 43 -7.76 3.81 10.38
N MET A 44 -6.85 2.88 10.06
CA MET A 44 -5.44 3.21 9.84
C MET A 44 -5.26 4.14 8.62
N SER A 45 -6.02 3.93 7.56
CA SER A 45 -6.03 4.80 6.38
C SER A 45 -6.68 6.15 6.67
N LEU A 46 -7.75 6.18 7.47
CA LEU A 46 -8.39 7.42 7.90
C LEU A 46 -7.43 8.31 8.68
N ILE A 47 -6.68 7.73 9.63
CA ILE A 47 -5.65 8.44 10.40
C ILE A 47 -4.59 9.01 9.45
N TRP A 48 -4.15 8.25 8.44
CA TRP A 48 -3.21 8.75 7.44
C TRP A 48 -3.74 10.00 6.73
N ILE A 49 -4.96 9.92 6.21
CA ILE A 49 -5.56 11.00 5.42
C ILE A 49 -5.75 12.26 6.25
N VAL A 50 -6.31 12.11 7.45
CA VAL A 50 -6.69 13.23 8.33
C VAL A 50 -5.46 13.86 8.99
N CYS A 51 -4.55 13.05 9.54
CA CYS A 51 -3.45 13.55 10.35
C CYS A 51 -2.20 13.91 9.54
N PHE A 52 -1.98 13.27 8.38
CA PHE A 52 -0.73 13.43 7.63
C PHE A 52 -0.96 13.99 6.23
N LEU A 53 -1.76 13.31 5.40
CA LEU A 53 -1.91 13.67 3.98
C LEU A 53 -2.45 15.10 3.82
N GLY A 54 -3.57 15.43 4.47
CA GLY A 54 -4.17 16.76 4.39
C GLY A 54 -3.20 17.86 4.82
N PRO A 55 -2.63 17.78 6.04
CA PRO A 55 -1.63 18.72 6.52
C PRO A 55 -0.38 18.83 5.64
N LEU A 56 0.18 17.72 5.15
CA LEU A 56 1.37 17.73 4.28
C LEU A 56 1.09 18.44 2.95
N LEU A 57 -0.07 18.17 2.33
CA LEU A 57 -0.49 18.84 1.10
C LEU A 57 -0.78 20.32 1.34
N GLY A 58 -1.42 20.66 2.46
CA GLY A 58 -1.69 22.03 2.85
C GLY A 58 -0.41 22.83 3.06
N LEU A 59 0.56 22.28 3.81
CA LEU A 59 1.86 22.92 4.03
C LEU A 59 2.67 23.06 2.74
N SER A 60 2.62 22.06 1.86
CA SER A 60 3.24 22.12 0.53
C SER A 60 2.62 23.22 -0.35
N TRP A 61 1.30 23.40 -0.31
CA TRP A 61 0.63 24.49 -1.02
C TRP A 61 1.04 25.88 -0.49
N VAL A 62 1.08 26.05 0.85
CA VAL A 62 1.48 27.32 1.45
C VAL A 62 2.96 27.62 1.17
N TRP A 63 3.82 26.59 1.14
CA TRP A 63 5.23 26.71 0.76
C TRP A 63 5.43 27.31 -0.64
N GLU A 64 4.59 26.91 -1.60
CA GLU A 64 4.61 27.42 -2.97
C GLU A 64 4.09 28.86 -3.04
N LYS A 65 2.97 29.14 -2.36
CA LYS A 65 2.26 30.44 -2.42
C LYS A 65 2.95 31.56 -1.62
N ALA A 66 3.59 31.23 -0.50
CA ALA A 66 4.08 32.20 0.48
C ALA A 66 5.57 31.98 0.80
N PRO A 67 6.50 32.49 -0.03
CA PRO A 67 7.94 32.29 0.17
C PRO A 67 8.45 32.85 1.51
N PHE A 68 7.80 33.88 2.05
CA PHE A 68 8.15 34.49 3.34
C PHE A 68 7.88 33.57 4.55
N LEU A 69 6.96 32.61 4.43
CA LEU A 69 6.59 31.68 5.50
C LEU A 69 7.34 30.35 5.43
N ARG A 70 8.33 30.20 4.55
CA ARG A 70 9.05 28.92 4.38
C ARG A 70 9.73 28.44 5.66
N ILE A 71 10.39 29.32 6.41
CA ILE A 71 11.09 28.92 7.65
C ILE A 71 10.12 28.32 8.69
N PRO A 72 9.04 29.00 9.11
CA PRO A 72 8.11 28.42 10.08
C PRO A 72 7.39 27.17 9.53
N ILE A 73 7.11 27.13 8.23
CA ILE A 73 6.51 25.94 7.58
C ILE A 73 7.48 24.76 7.59
N ALA A 74 8.78 24.95 7.37
CA ALA A 74 9.79 23.90 7.47
C ALA A 74 9.88 23.33 8.89
N VAL A 75 9.83 24.19 9.90
CA VAL A 75 9.91 23.78 11.30
C VAL A 75 8.76 22.83 11.68
N VAL A 76 7.57 23.02 11.12
CA VAL A 76 6.40 22.15 11.38
C VAL A 76 6.31 20.99 10.38
N GLY A 77 6.60 21.26 9.11
CA GLY A 77 6.44 20.31 8.01
C GLY A 77 7.45 19.17 8.03
N ILE A 78 8.72 19.43 8.38
CA ILE A 78 9.77 18.39 8.42
C ILE A 78 9.46 17.34 9.50
N PRO A 79 9.18 17.70 10.77
CA PRO A 79 8.80 16.70 11.77
C PRO A 79 7.53 15.94 11.39
N LEU A 80 6.54 16.63 10.83
CA LEU A 80 5.29 16.00 10.41
C LEU A 80 5.51 14.97 9.29
N ALA A 81 6.34 15.30 8.29
CA ALA A 81 6.74 14.39 7.22
C ALA A 81 7.50 13.18 7.77
N PHE A 82 8.39 13.40 8.74
CA PHE A 82 9.14 12.33 9.39
C PHE A 82 8.24 11.36 10.18
N VAL A 83 7.32 11.88 10.99
CA VAL A 83 6.35 11.05 11.72
C VAL A 83 5.42 10.32 10.74
N GLY A 84 5.00 10.98 9.66
CA GLY A 84 4.25 10.35 8.59
C GLY A 84 5.01 9.19 7.94
N ASN A 85 6.30 9.38 7.64
CA ASN A 85 7.13 8.32 7.07
C ASN A 85 7.22 7.10 8.02
N ILE A 86 7.45 7.33 9.31
CA ILE A 86 7.46 6.27 10.32
C ILE A 86 6.10 5.55 10.37
N TYR A 87 5.00 6.30 10.35
CA TYR A 87 3.65 5.73 10.35
C TYR A 87 3.40 4.84 9.11
N ALA A 88 3.76 5.31 7.92
CA ALA A 88 3.64 4.55 6.68
C ALA A 88 4.57 3.32 6.64
N CYS A 89 5.73 3.39 7.29
CA CYS A 89 6.63 2.26 7.50
C CYS A 89 6.02 1.19 8.42
N LEU A 90 5.30 1.59 9.47
CA LEU A 90 4.68 0.67 10.43
C LEU A 90 3.34 0.08 9.94
N MET A 91 2.72 0.68 8.92
CA MET A 91 1.45 0.21 8.38
C MET A 91 1.64 -1.17 7.70
N PRO A 92 0.85 -2.20 8.06
CA PRO A 92 0.96 -3.51 7.45
C PRO A 92 0.56 -3.47 5.98
N SER A 93 1.39 -4.10 5.12
CA SER A 93 1.08 -4.31 3.71
C SER A 93 0.21 -5.55 3.56
N MET A 94 -1.10 -5.35 3.41
CA MET A 94 -2.07 -6.41 3.18
C MET A 94 -2.43 -6.48 1.69
N GLY A 95 -1.44 -6.75 0.85
CA GLY A 95 -1.61 -6.93 -0.60
C GLY A 95 -1.51 -5.66 -1.45
N GLU A 96 -1.64 -4.46 -0.88
CA GLU A 96 -1.50 -3.19 -1.60
C GLU A 96 -0.12 -2.54 -1.37
N LEU A 97 0.89 -2.97 -2.14
CA LEU A 97 2.23 -2.36 -2.07
C LEU A 97 2.22 -0.92 -2.59
N ASP A 98 1.47 -0.64 -3.65
CA ASP A 98 1.40 0.70 -4.28
C ASP A 98 0.81 1.76 -3.33
N SER A 99 -0.17 1.38 -2.53
CA SER A 99 -0.78 2.24 -1.51
C SER A 99 0.21 2.62 -0.41
N ARG A 100 1.14 1.74 -0.05
CA ARG A 100 2.20 2.04 0.92
C ARG A 100 3.30 2.88 0.30
N VAL A 101 3.75 2.53 -0.89
CA VAL A 101 4.84 3.23 -1.60
C VAL A 101 4.45 4.68 -1.89
N SER A 102 3.20 4.93 -2.32
CA SER A 102 2.70 6.29 -2.54
C SER A 102 2.71 7.14 -1.26
N LYS A 103 2.31 6.57 -0.11
CA LYS A 103 2.34 7.27 1.18
C LYS A 103 3.77 7.64 1.59
N LEU A 104 4.71 6.71 1.43
CA LEU A 104 6.14 6.93 1.71
C LEU A 104 6.71 8.03 0.82
N LEU A 105 6.47 7.94 -0.50
CA LEU A 105 6.88 8.95 -1.47
C LEU A 105 6.34 10.35 -1.13
N LEU A 106 5.08 10.45 -0.72
CA LEU A 106 4.47 11.73 -0.35
C LEU A 106 5.07 12.33 0.92
N SER A 107 5.46 11.50 1.89
CA SER A 107 6.18 11.98 3.08
C SER A 107 7.62 12.39 2.76
N GLU A 108 8.33 11.63 1.92
CA GLU A 108 9.74 11.94 1.60
C GLU A 108 9.89 13.10 0.62
N SER A 109 8.92 13.32 -0.26
CA SER A 109 8.96 14.39 -1.26
C SER A 109 8.59 15.77 -0.71
N TRP A 110 8.28 15.91 0.59
CA TRP A 110 8.01 17.22 1.19
C TRP A 110 9.24 18.15 1.05
N PRO A 111 9.12 19.41 0.59
CA PRO A 111 7.90 20.24 0.47
C PRO A 111 7.16 20.15 -0.88
N PHE A 112 7.55 19.27 -1.80
CA PHE A 112 6.93 19.07 -3.12
C PHE A 112 5.86 17.97 -3.13
N SER A 113 5.34 17.60 -1.96
CA SER A 113 4.36 16.52 -1.80
C SER A 113 3.08 16.77 -2.60
N LEU A 114 2.69 18.03 -2.82
CA LEU A 114 1.51 18.38 -3.61
C LEU A 114 1.69 18.16 -5.11
N ASP A 115 2.87 18.45 -5.65
CA ASP A 115 3.18 18.15 -7.05
C ASP A 115 3.36 16.65 -7.27
N CYS A 116 3.99 15.96 -6.31
CA CYS A 116 4.06 14.50 -6.28
C CYS A 116 2.65 13.88 -6.27
N TRP A 117 1.74 14.39 -5.44
CA TRP A 117 0.34 13.94 -5.39
C TRP A 117 -0.40 14.15 -6.71
N ARG A 118 -0.24 15.33 -7.33
CA ARG A 118 -0.81 15.61 -8.65
C ARG A 118 -0.29 14.62 -9.69
N LEU A 119 1.01 14.33 -9.69
CA LEU A 119 1.61 13.36 -10.62
C LEU A 119 1.07 11.94 -10.39
N ILE A 120 1.00 11.49 -9.14
CA ILE A 120 0.45 10.17 -8.78
C ILE A 120 -1.02 10.07 -9.23
N LYS A 121 -1.82 11.10 -8.95
CA LYS A 121 -3.24 11.15 -9.33
C LYS A 121 -3.44 11.20 -10.85
N THR A 122 -2.50 11.82 -11.58
CA THR A 122 -2.55 11.98 -13.04
C THR A 122 -1.97 10.76 -13.78
N ARG A 123 -1.18 9.90 -13.12
CA ARG A 123 -0.55 8.70 -13.72
C ARG A 123 -1.37 7.40 -13.63
N LEU A 124 -2.67 7.46 -13.39
CA LEU A 124 -3.57 6.40 -13.87
C LEU A 124 -3.80 6.61 -15.39
N PHE A 125 -2.79 6.16 -16.16
CA PHE A 125 -2.63 6.14 -17.64
C PHE A 125 -2.35 7.50 -18.32
N PRO A 126 -1.26 7.62 -19.11
CA PRO A 126 -0.88 6.65 -20.13
C PRO A 126 0.45 5.95 -19.83
N GLU A 127 0.66 4.80 -20.46
CA GLU A 127 1.99 4.32 -20.81
C GLU A 127 2.77 5.50 -21.41
N SER A 128 3.68 6.09 -20.64
CA SER A 128 4.58 7.10 -21.17
C SER A 128 5.88 6.41 -21.57
N PRO A 129 6.40 6.65 -22.78
CA PRO A 129 7.63 6.06 -23.31
C PRO A 129 8.91 6.56 -22.59
N GLY A 130 8.77 7.09 -21.36
CA GLY A 130 9.88 7.51 -20.50
C GLY A 130 10.30 6.46 -19.47
N ALA A 131 9.52 5.39 -19.26
CA ALA A 131 9.89 4.30 -18.38
C ALA A 131 11.09 3.49 -18.91
N GLU A 132 11.27 3.41 -20.24
CA GLU A 132 12.46 2.81 -20.86
C GLU A 132 13.74 3.59 -20.55
N ASN A 133 13.68 4.93 -20.47
CA ASN A 133 14.87 5.75 -20.25
C ASN A 133 15.46 5.58 -18.84
N PHE A 134 14.65 5.27 -17.84
CA PHE A 134 15.16 4.99 -16.48
C PHE A 134 15.89 3.65 -16.40
N SER A 135 15.50 2.66 -17.22
CA SER A 135 16.20 1.37 -17.29
C SER A 135 17.55 1.47 -17.99
N ARG A 136 17.69 2.36 -19.00
CA ARG A 136 18.96 2.58 -19.71
C ARG A 136 20.03 3.26 -18.86
N ILE A 137 19.64 4.21 -18.01
CA ILE A 137 20.57 4.95 -17.12
C ILE A 137 21.15 4.04 -16.02
N LEU A 138 20.49 2.91 -15.70
CA LEU A 138 20.97 1.94 -14.71
C LEU A 138 21.84 0.82 -15.32
N THR A 139 22.01 0.80 -16.65
CA THR A 139 22.80 -0.21 -17.37
C THR A 139 24.06 0.35 -18.06
N GLU A 140 24.35 1.63 -17.87
CA GLU A 140 25.65 2.25 -18.20
C GLU A 140 26.46 2.49 -16.93
#